data_AF-A0A8J1ZPI0-F1
#
_entry.id   AF-A0A8J1ZPI0-F1
#
_cell.length_a   1.000
_cell.length_b   1.000
_cell.length_c   1.000
_cell.angle_alpha   90.00
_cell.angle_beta   90.00
_cell.angle_gamma   90.00
#
_symmetry.space_group_name_H-M   'P 1'
#
loop_
_entity.id
_entity.type
_entity.pdbx_description
1 polymer ?
#
loop_
_entity_poly.entity_id
_entity_poly.type
_entity_poly.pdbx_seq_one_letter_code
_entity_poly.pdbx_strand_id
1 'polypeptide(L)'
;MKSYSRTEVSCAKINRARSGHCSLIDFGSSCFIDDHLSSYVQSRSYRAPEVILGCQYDQKIDIWSLGCILAELWTGYVLFQNDSVHSLLARVLGIIGRFPFWIMASGRHVPQFFTQDGRLYQQIKMIQDPV
;
A
#
# COMPACT_ATOMS: atom_id res chain seq x y z
N MET A 1 16.20 8.51 28.11
CA MET A 1 15.60 9.33 27.05
C MET A 1 15.12 8.41 25.94
N LYS A 2 13.83 8.06 25.90
CA LYS A 2 13.24 7.34 24.78
C LYS A 2 12.54 8.38 23.91
N SER A 3 13.08 8.63 22.72
CA SER A 3 12.51 9.62 21.80
C SER A 3 11.11 9.19 21.37
N TYR A 4 10.17 10.11 21.53
CA TYR A 4 8.78 9.98 21.10
C TYR A 4 8.68 9.93 19.58
N SER A 5 7.67 9.21 19.08
CA SER A 5 6.77 9.56 17.97
C SER A 5 6.50 8.34 17.09
N ARG A 6 5.32 7.73 17.24
CA ARG A 6 4.62 7.18 16.08
C ARG A 6 3.18 6.92 16.41
N THR A 7 2.33 7.57 15.64
CA THR A 7 0.91 7.32 15.54
C THR A 7 0.72 6.58 14.22
N GLU A 8 0.29 5.31 14.27
CA GLU A 8 -0.12 4.59 13.06
C GLU A 8 -1.12 5.48 12.33
N VAL A 9 -0.86 5.80 11.07
CA VAL A 9 -1.91 6.24 10.16
C VAL A 9 -2.65 4.98 9.70
N SER A 10 -3.32 4.32 10.64
CA SER A 10 -4.29 3.30 10.27
C SER A 10 -5.55 4.05 9.88
N CYS A 11 -5.74 4.16 8.57
CA CYS A 11 -6.88 4.82 7.97
C CYS A 11 -6.92 6.31 8.31
N ALA A 12 -6.19 7.14 7.54
CA ALA A 12 -6.65 8.52 7.36
C ALA A 12 -7.99 8.50 6.62
N LYS A 13 -9.05 8.16 7.36
CA LYS A 13 -10.42 8.51 7.00
C LYS A 13 -10.52 9.98 7.31
N ILE A 14 -10.34 10.81 6.30
CA ILE A 14 -10.66 12.22 6.43
C ILE A 14 -12.17 12.30 6.67
N ASN A 15 -12.55 12.62 7.91
CA ASN A 15 -13.94 12.92 8.20
C ASN A 15 -14.22 14.30 7.61
N ARG A 16 -15.06 14.34 6.57
CA ARG A 16 -15.45 15.61 5.93
C ARG A 16 -16.36 16.36 6.90
N ALA A 17 -15.78 17.18 7.77
CA ALA A 17 -16.55 18.13 8.56
C ALA A 17 -17.25 19.09 7.59
N ARG A 18 -18.50 19.45 7.88
CA ARG A 18 -19.34 20.36 7.07
C ARG A 18 -18.69 21.74 6.80
N SER A 19 -17.56 22.05 7.44
CA SER A 19 -16.82 23.31 7.37
C SER A 19 -15.48 23.25 6.62
N GLY A 20 -15.15 22.16 5.91
CA GLY A 20 -13.90 22.09 5.10
C GLY A 20 -12.61 21.84 5.89
N HIS A 21 -12.72 21.56 7.19
CA HIS A 21 -11.60 21.14 8.02
C HIS A 21 -11.35 19.63 7.87
N CYS A 22 -10.11 19.25 7.56
CA CYS A 22 -9.65 17.86 7.54
C CYS A 22 -8.75 17.62 8.74
N SER A 23 -9.13 16.71 9.63
CA SER A 23 -8.29 16.26 10.74
C SER A 23 -7.90 14.81 10.53
N LEU A 24 -6.63 14.50 10.77
CA LEU A 24 -6.17 13.12 10.84
C LEU A 24 -6.81 12.47 12.08
N ILE A 25 -7.50 11.35 11.87
CA ILE A 25 -8.12 10.57 12.94
C ILE A 25 -7.66 9.12 12.85
N ASP A 26 -7.86 8.38 13.94
CA ASP A 26 -7.59 6.96 14.11
C ASP A 26 -6.10 6.58 14.28
N PHE A 27 -5.66 6.64 15.52
CA PHE A 27 -4.34 6.18 15.98
C PHE A 27 -4.40 4.79 16.63
N GLY A 28 -5.54 4.11 16.59
CA GLY A 28 -5.83 2.93 17.41
C GLY A 28 -5.14 1.64 16.97
N SER A 29 -4.39 1.65 15.87
CA SER A 29 -3.62 0.48 15.41
C SER A 29 -2.12 0.66 15.64
N SER A 30 -1.68 1.51 16.56
CA SER A 30 -0.27 1.87 16.69
C SER A 30 0.65 0.78 17.23
N CYS A 31 1.62 0.31 16.45
CA CYS A 31 2.60 -0.72 16.82
C CYS A 31 4.03 -0.16 16.85
N PHE A 32 4.84 -0.65 17.78
CA PHE A 32 6.26 -0.28 17.87
C PHE A 32 7.05 -0.91 16.72
N ILE A 33 8.10 -0.23 16.26
CA ILE A 33 9.00 -0.66 15.16
C ILE A 33 9.62 -2.06 15.42
N ASP A 34 9.64 -2.51 16.68
CA ASP A 34 10.19 -3.80 17.12
C ASP A 34 9.21 -4.97 16.92
N ASP A 35 7.90 -4.71 16.80
CA ASP A 35 6.91 -5.77 16.60
C ASP A 35 6.80 -6.12 15.11
N HIS A 36 7.53 -7.17 14.73
CA HIS A 36 7.37 -8.01 13.55
C HIS A 36 6.55 -7.45 12.37
N LEU A 37 7.26 -7.10 11.28
CA LEU A 37 6.79 -6.89 9.90
C LEU A 37 5.42 -7.54 9.59
N SER A 38 4.33 -6.88 9.95
CA SER A 38 2.99 -7.38 9.71
C SER A 38 2.64 -7.13 8.25
N SER A 39 2.23 -8.18 7.53
CA SER A 39 1.77 -8.06 6.15
C SER A 39 0.42 -7.34 6.02
N TYR A 40 -0.23 -7.00 7.15
CA TYR A 40 -1.55 -6.37 7.20
C TYR A 40 -1.52 -4.94 7.77
N VAL A 41 -0.46 -4.19 7.46
CA VAL A 41 -0.39 -2.75 7.77
C VAL A 41 -1.03 -1.95 6.62
N GLN A 42 -1.59 -0.78 6.94
CA GLN A 42 -2.33 0.12 6.04
C GLN A 42 -3.65 -0.44 5.49
N SER A 43 -4.57 0.47 5.15
CA SER A 43 -5.76 0.10 4.38
C SER A 43 -5.37 -0.33 2.96
N ARG A 44 -6.14 -1.26 2.40
CA ARG A 44 -5.87 -1.94 1.13
C ARG A 44 -5.57 -1.02 -0.07
N SER A 45 -6.27 0.10 -0.21
CA SER A 45 -6.11 1.02 -1.35
C SER A 45 -4.99 2.06 -1.18
N TYR A 46 -4.51 2.25 0.06
CA TYR A 46 -3.46 3.22 0.39
C TYR A 46 -2.15 2.52 0.78
N ARG A 47 -2.06 1.21 0.54
CA ARG A 47 -0.93 0.39 0.95
C ARG A 47 0.27 0.62 0.03
N ALA A 48 1.44 0.76 0.64
CA ALA A 48 2.68 0.98 -0.09
C ALA A 48 3.15 -0.29 -0.82
N PRO A 49 3.79 -0.17 -2.00
CA PRO A 49 4.23 -1.31 -2.80
C PRO A 49 5.27 -2.17 -2.07
N GLU A 50 6.15 -1.58 -1.27
CA GLU A 50 7.12 -2.31 -0.45
C GLU A 50 6.45 -3.20 0.61
N VAL A 51 5.29 -2.80 1.14
CA VAL A 51 4.49 -3.61 2.07
C VAL A 51 3.83 -4.76 1.33
N ILE A 52 3.24 -4.51 0.16
CA ILE A 52 2.60 -5.53 -0.69
C ILE A 52 3.62 -6.59 -1.13
N LEU A 53 4.82 -6.15 -1.49
CA LEU A 53 5.89 -7.02 -1.99
C LEU A 53 6.71 -7.67 -0.88
N GLY A 54 6.41 -7.38 0.39
CA GLY A 54 7.07 -7.98 1.55
C GLY A 54 8.54 -7.57 1.67
N CYS A 55 8.87 -6.35 1.29
CA CYS A 55 10.15 -5.73 1.57
C CYS A 55 10.20 -5.29 3.04
N GLN A 56 11.40 -4.97 3.55
CA GLN A 56 11.48 -4.16 4.75
C GLN A 56 10.94 -2.77 4.46
N TYR A 57 10.12 -2.25 5.37
CA TYR A 57 9.51 -0.94 5.25
C TYR A 57 9.76 -0.13 6.52
N ASP A 58 9.68 1.19 6.39
CA ASP A 58 9.90 2.14 7.48
C ASP A 58 8.74 3.13 7.56
N GLN A 59 9.02 4.30 8.11
CA GLN A 59 8.08 5.40 8.26
C GLN A 59 7.52 5.96 6.95
N LYS A 60 8.18 5.68 5.82
CA LYS A 60 7.82 6.23 4.51
C LYS A 60 6.54 5.64 3.94
N ILE A 61 6.05 4.50 4.45
CA ILE A 61 4.76 3.95 4.05
C ILE A 61 3.59 4.91 4.35
N ASP A 62 3.74 5.75 5.39
CA ASP A 62 2.74 6.75 5.75
C ASP A 62 2.73 7.90 4.73
N ILE A 63 3.90 8.26 4.20
CA ILE A 63 4.05 9.28 3.14
C ILE A 63 3.38 8.79 1.85
N TRP A 64 3.53 7.50 1.53
CA TRP A 64 2.82 6.88 0.41
C TRP A 64 1.29 6.99 0.58
N SER A 65 0.79 6.60 1.75
CA SER A 65 -0.64 6.69 2.07
C SER A 65 -1.14 8.12 1.91
N LEU A 66 -0.41 9.09 2.46
CA LEU A 66 -0.74 10.51 2.38
C LEU A 66 -0.81 10.98 0.92
N GLY A 67 0.14 10.59 0.07
CA GLY A 67 0.11 10.92 -1.35
C GLY A 67 -1.15 10.40 -2.06
N CYS A 68 -1.56 9.17 -1.75
CA CYS A 68 -2.79 8.59 -2.30
C CYS A 68 -4.04 9.37 -1.86
N ILE A 69 -4.10 9.76 -0.59
CA ILE A 69 -5.21 10.52 -0.02
C ILE A 69 -5.28 11.92 -0.62
N LEU A 70 -4.14 12.60 -0.76
CA LEU A 70 -4.10 13.92 -1.38
C LEU A 70 -4.60 13.88 -2.83
N ALA A 71 -4.20 12.85 -3.58
CA ALA A 71 -4.71 12.64 -4.94
C ALA A 71 -6.21 12.33 -4.98
N GLU A 72 -6.72 11.57 -4.01
CA GLU A 72 -8.16 11.30 -3.89
C GLU A 72 -8.96 12.56 -3.51
N LEU A 73 -8.44 13.39 -2.60
CA LEU A 73 -9.06 14.68 -2.28
C LEU A 73 -9.11 15.61 -3.50
N TRP A 74 -8.06 15.60 -4.32
CA TRP A 74 -7.97 16.44 -5.51
C TRP A 74 -8.91 15.97 -6.63
N THR A 75 -8.99 14.65 -6.85
CA THR A 75 -9.74 14.07 -7.98
C THR A 75 -11.17 13.67 -7.62
N GLY A 76 -11.45 13.42 -6.34
CA GLY A 76 -12.69 12.82 -5.86
C GLY A 76 -12.75 11.28 -6.03
N TYR A 77 -11.68 10.65 -6.52
CA TYR A 77 -11.63 9.21 -6.78
C TYR A 77 -10.42 8.56 -6.09
N VAL A 78 -10.60 7.34 -5.58
CA VAL A 78 -9.50 6.55 -4.99
C VAL A 78 -8.40 6.34 -6.01
N LEU A 79 -7.18 6.85 -5.73
CA LEU A 79 -6.05 6.83 -6.67
C LEU A 79 -5.71 5.40 -7.14
N PHE A 80 -5.61 4.47 -6.19
CA PHE A 80 -5.29 3.07 -6.46
C PHE A 80 -6.40 2.17 -5.92
N GLN A 81 -7.44 1.95 -6.73
CA GLN A 81 -8.51 1.01 -6.41
C GLN A 81 -7.97 -0.42 -6.27
N ASN A 82 -8.27 -1.05 -5.13
CA ASN A 82 -7.82 -2.40 -4.82
C ASN A 82 -8.92 -3.45 -5.10
N ASP A 83 -9.11 -3.76 -6.37
CA ASP A 83 -9.94 -4.91 -6.80
C ASP A 83 -9.22 -6.23 -6.53
N SER A 84 -7.90 -6.22 -6.69
CA SER A 84 -6.98 -7.31 -6.36
C SER A 84 -5.57 -6.73 -6.15
N VAL A 85 -4.68 -7.49 -5.53
CA VAL A 85 -3.26 -7.10 -5.40
C VAL A 85 -2.62 -6.88 -6.78
N HIS A 86 -2.99 -7.69 -7.77
CA HIS A 86 -2.49 -7.55 -9.15
C HIS A 86 -2.96 -6.23 -9.78
N SER A 87 -4.25 -5.89 -9.67
CA SER A 87 -4.75 -4.64 -10.22
C SER A 87 -4.17 -3.42 -9.52
N LEU A 88 -3.94 -3.51 -8.21
CA LEU A 88 -3.27 -2.46 -7.44
C LEU A 88 -1.84 -2.22 -7.94
N LEU A 89 -1.04 -3.28 -8.06
CA LEU A 89 0.33 -3.20 -8.59
C LEU A 89 0.35 -2.72 -10.04
N ALA A 90 -0.61 -3.16 -10.87
CA ALA A 90 -0.73 -2.70 -12.26
C ALA A 90 -1.01 -1.19 -12.35
N ARG A 91 -1.90 -0.66 -11.50
CA ARG A 91 -2.20 0.78 -11.46
C ARG A 91 -1.00 1.59 -10.99
N VAL A 92 -0.28 1.11 -9.98
CA VAL A 92 0.97 1.75 -9.52
C VAL A 92 1.99 1.80 -10.65
N LEU A 93 2.22 0.68 -11.35
CA LEU A 93 3.12 0.64 -12.50
C LEU A 93 2.67 1.56 -13.65
N GLY A 94 1.36 1.66 -13.88
CA GLY A 94 0.80 2.50 -14.95
C GLY A 94 0.93 4.00 -14.68
N ILE A 95 0.85 4.42 -13.41
CA ILE A 95 0.89 5.84 -13.01
C ILE A 95 2.31 6.30 -12.66
N ILE A 96 3.02 5.52 -11.83
CA ILE A 96 4.34 5.90 -11.31
C ILE A 96 5.46 5.36 -12.22
N GLY A 97 5.24 4.23 -12.89
CA GLY A 97 6.24 3.54 -13.69
C GLY A 97 6.86 2.35 -12.98
N ARG A 98 8.01 1.88 -13.51
CA ARG A 98 8.66 0.64 -13.05
C ARG A 98 9.13 0.77 -11.61
N PHE A 99 8.97 -0.32 -10.84
CA PHE A 99 9.54 -0.39 -9.51
C PHE A 99 11.07 -0.35 -9.55
N PRO A 100 11.69 0.34 -8.57
CA PRO A 100 13.14 0.39 -8.46
C PRO A 100 13.74 -0.98 -8.16
N PHE A 101 14.99 -1.18 -8.57
CA PHE A 101 15.68 -2.46 -8.46
C PHE A 101 15.70 -3.02 -7.03
N TRP A 102 15.90 -2.19 -6.01
CA TRP A 102 15.97 -2.66 -4.62
C TRP A 102 14.66 -3.27 -4.13
N ILE A 103 13.49 -2.75 -4.56
CA ILE A 103 12.18 -3.35 -4.23
C ILE A 103 12.06 -4.72 -4.91
N MET A 104 12.43 -4.79 -6.19
CA MET A 104 12.37 -6.03 -6.96
C MET A 104 13.32 -7.10 -6.42
N ALA A 105 14.48 -6.71 -5.88
CA ALA A 105 15.49 -7.63 -5.35
C ALA A 105 15.22 -8.08 -3.90
N SER A 106 14.60 -7.22 -3.08
CA SER A 106 14.41 -7.49 -1.64
C SER A 106 13.02 -8.01 -1.28
N GLY A 107 12.03 -7.85 -2.15
CA GLY A 107 10.65 -8.22 -1.86
C GLY A 107 10.41 -9.73 -1.88
N ARG A 108 9.98 -10.28 -0.74
CA ARG A 108 9.66 -11.71 -0.56
C ARG A 108 8.57 -12.21 -1.51
N HIS A 109 7.63 -11.34 -1.89
CA HIS A 109 6.50 -11.68 -2.74
C HIS A 109 6.68 -11.29 -4.21
N VAL A 110 7.83 -10.70 -4.58
CA VAL A 110 8.11 -10.31 -5.97
C VAL A 110 7.94 -11.48 -6.94
N PRO A 111 8.45 -12.70 -6.67
CA PRO A 111 8.28 -13.83 -7.59
C PRO A 111 6.84 -14.31 -7.77
N GLN A 112 5.89 -13.85 -6.95
CA GLN A 112 4.47 -14.21 -7.08
C GLN A 112 3.75 -13.33 -8.10
N PHE A 113 4.25 -12.11 -8.33
CA PHE A 113 3.60 -11.08 -9.14
C PHE A 113 4.42 -10.70 -10.37
N PHE A 114 5.75 -10.87 -10.34
CA PHE A 114 6.66 -10.37 -11.37
C PHE A 114 7.53 -11.47 -11.97
N THR A 115 7.71 -11.39 -13.30
CA THR A 115 8.71 -12.20 -14.01
C THR A 115 10.12 -11.72 -13.69
N GLN A 116 11.12 -12.52 -14.07
CA GLN A 116 12.54 -12.13 -13.96
C GLN A 116 12.86 -10.83 -14.71
N ASP A 117 12.12 -10.53 -15.79
CA ASP A 117 12.26 -9.28 -16.56
C ASP A 117 11.58 -8.06 -15.90
N GLY A 118 10.96 -8.26 -14.73
CA GLY A 118 10.22 -7.24 -13.99
C GLY A 118 8.85 -6.92 -14.59
N ARG A 119 8.24 -7.84 -15.33
CA ARG A 119 6.88 -7.68 -15.88
C ARG A 119 5.86 -8.28 -14.93
N LEU A 120 4.79 -7.54 -14.65
CA LEU A 120 3.67 -8.03 -13.86
C LEU A 120 2.93 -9.13 -14.65
N TYR A 121 2.64 -10.26 -14.02
CA TYR A 121 1.85 -11.35 -14.60
C TYR A 121 0.80 -11.84 -13.61
N GLN A 122 -0.23 -12.53 -14.12
CA GLN A 122 -1.26 -13.14 -13.28
C GLN A 122 -1.50 -14.59 -13.70
N GLN A 123 -1.32 -15.50 -12.74
CA GLN A 123 -1.79 -16.88 -12.71
C GLN A 123 -3.28 -17.00 -13.04
N ILE A 124 -3.72 -17.14 -14.29
CA ILE A 124 -5.11 -17.56 -14.55
C ILE A 124 -5.20 -19.04 -14.18
N LYS A 125 -5.83 -19.34 -13.03
CA LYS A 125 -6.24 -20.71 -12.73
C LYS A 125 -7.36 -21.06 -13.70
N MET A 126 -7.07 -21.94 -14.66
CA MET A 126 -8.11 -22.59 -15.45
C MET A 126 -9.02 -23.30 -14.44
N ILE A 127 -10.29 -22.89 -14.36
CA ILE A 127 -11.30 -23.61 -13.62
C ILE A 127 -11.38 -24.97 -14.30
N GLN A 128 -10.90 -25.99 -13.62
CA GLN A 128 -11.12 -27.36 -14.04
C GLN A 128 -12.56 -27.64 -13.62
N ASP A 129 -13.51 -27.34 -14.50
CA ASP A 129 -14.90 -27.73 -14.31
C ASP A 129 -14.91 -29.26 -14.14
N PRO A 130 -15.37 -29.80 -12.98
CA PRO A 130 -15.61 -31.21 -12.89
C PRO A 130 -16.78 -31.54 -13.83
N VAL A 131 -16.48 -32.25 -14.92
CA VAL A 131 -17.48 -32.90 -15.78
C VAL A 131 -18.19 -33.99 -14.98
#